data_AF-A0A6N7VUQ0-F1
#
_entry.id   AF-A0A6N7VUQ0-F1
#
_cell.length_a   1.000
_cell.length_b   1.000
_cell.length_c   1.000
_cell.angle_alpha   90.00
_cell.angle_beta   90.00
_cell.angle_gamma   90.00
#
_symmetry.space_group_name_H-M   'P 1'
#
loop_
_entity.id
_entity.type
_entity.pdbx_description
1 polymer ?
#
loop_
_entity_poly.entity_id
_entity_poly.type
_entity_poly.pdbx_seq_one_letter_code
_entity_poly.pdbx_strand_id
1 'polypeptide(L)' 'MKIRILFKINDGAEEKKISRTFSNLNEALSNENLKNFAQAYMSLTDITAYTVEKITSKEI' A
#
# COMPACT_ATOMS: atom_id res chain seq x y z
N MET A 1 -3.06 -6.11 -12.42
CA MET A 1 -2.29 -6.07 -11.13
C MET A 1 -2.93 -5.16 -10.06
N LYS A 2 -2.67 -5.40 -8.76
CA LYS A 2 -3.07 -4.53 -7.63
C LYS A 2 -1.91 -4.30 -6.65
N ILE A 3 -1.96 -3.22 -5.87
CA ILE A 3 -1.07 -2.97 -4.73
C ILE A 3 -1.93 -2.70 -3.49
N ARG A 4 -1.57 -3.27 -2.36
CA ARG A 4 -2.20 -2.99 -1.07
C ARG A 4 -1.19 -2.33 -0.15
N ILE A 5 -1.58 -1.23 0.46
CA ILE A 5 -0.83 -0.59 1.53
C ILE A 5 -1.59 -0.83 2.83
N LEU A 6 -0.91 -1.42 3.81
CA LEU A 6 -1.42 -1.63 5.16
C LEU A 6 -0.81 -0.58 6.06
N PHE A 7 -1.67 0.12 6.78
CA PHE A 7 -1.32 1.17 7.72
C PHE A 7 -1.62 0.69 9.13
N LYS A 8 -0.72 1.01 10.05
CA LYS A 8 -1.01 0.99 11.49
C LYS A 8 -1.26 2.41 11.93
N ILE A 9 -2.49 2.70 12.35
CA ILE A 9 -2.86 4.01 12.88
C ILE A 9 -3.05 3.85 14.38
N ASN A 10 -2.31 4.65 15.15
CA ASN A 10 -2.52 4.76 16.59
C ASN A 10 -3.29 6.06 16.84
N ASP A 11 -4.59 5.92 17.13
CA ASP A 11 -5.51 7.05 17.35
C ASP A 11 -5.66 7.40 18.84
N GLY A 12 -4.61 7.13 19.65
CA GLY A 12 -4.58 7.36 21.09
C GLY A 12 -5.38 6.37 21.94
N ALA A 13 -6.40 5.71 21.38
CA ALA A 13 -7.19 4.69 22.06
C ALA A 13 -6.74 3.25 21.75
N GLU A 14 -6.50 2.93 20.47
CA GLU A 14 -6.13 1.59 20.01
C GLU A 14 -5.30 1.64 18.71
N GLU A 15 -4.43 0.64 18.49
CA GLU A 15 -3.76 0.42 17.20
C GLU A 15 -4.75 -0.20 16.21
N LYS A 16 -5.25 0.60 15.26
CA LYS A 16 -6.11 0.12 14.17
C LYS A 16 -5.28 -0.21 12.95
N LYS A 17 -5.46 -1.43 12.43
CA LYS A 17 -4.91 -1.86 11.15
C LYS A 17 -5.91 -1.51 10.05
N ILE A 18 -5.54 -0.56 9.20
CA ILE A 18 -6.34 -0.17 8.03
C ILE A 18 -5.58 -0.58 6.78
N SER A 19 -6.28 -0.90 5.69
CA SER A 19 -5.63 -1.14 4.41
C SER A 19 -6.31 -0.38 3.30
N ARG A 20 -5.52 0.04 2.31
CA ARG A 20 -6.02 0.61 1.06
C ARG A 20 -5.44 -0.18 -0.09
N THR A 21 -6.33 -0.66 -0.96
CA THR A 21 -5.96 -1.44 -2.14
C THR A 21 -6.20 -0.59 -3.38
N PHE A 22 -5.16 -0.39 -4.18
CA PHE A 22 -5.26 0.25 -5.49
C PHE A 22 -5.28 -0.85 -6.55
N SER A 23 -6.36 -0.84 -7.33
CA SER A 23 -6.60 -1.81 -8.41
C SER A 23 -6.37 -1.15 -9.78
N ASN A 24 -6.43 -1.95 -10.84
CA ASN A 24 -6.24 -1.49 -12.24
C ASN A 24 -4.87 -0.86 -12.50
N LEU A 25 -3.84 -1.34 -11.78
CA LEU A 25 -2.47 -0.93 -12.06
C LEU A 25 -1.95 -1.63 -13.31
N ASN A 26 -1.23 -0.86 -14.13
CA ASN A 26 -0.54 -1.38 -15.31
C ASN A 26 0.43 -2.50 -14.90
N GLU A 27 0.30 -3.66 -15.52
CA GLU A 27 1.07 -4.87 -15.19
C GLU A 27 2.55 -4.75 -15.54
N ALA A 28 2.90 -3.82 -16.43
CA ALA A 28 4.27 -3.48 -16.77
C ALA A 28 4.99 -2.64 -15.68
N LEU A 29 4.30 -2.22 -14.62
CA LEU A 29 4.94 -1.47 -13.55
C LEU A 29 5.95 -2.35 -12.80
N SER A 30 7.20 -1.88 -12.77
CA SER A 30 8.27 -2.50 -11.99
C SER A 30 7.99 -2.41 -10.48
N ASN A 31 8.66 -3.25 -9.70
CA ASN A 31 8.58 -3.15 -8.24
C ASN A 31 9.09 -1.80 -7.73
N GLU A 32 10.02 -1.15 -8.44
CA GLU A 32 10.50 0.19 -8.11
C GLU A 32 9.42 1.26 -8.32
N ASN A 33 8.68 1.19 -9.43
CA ASN A 33 7.55 2.09 -9.67
C ASN A 33 6.48 1.94 -8.59
N LEU A 34 6.20 0.71 -8.15
CA LEU A 34 5.25 0.42 -7.08
C LEU A 34 5.73 0.94 -5.71
N LYS A 35 7.04 0.82 -5.43
CA LYS A 35 7.66 1.37 -4.23
C LYS A 35 7.58 2.89 -4.22
N ASN A 36 7.93 3.55 -5.33
CA ASN A 36 7.87 5.00 -5.47
C ASN A 36 6.44 5.51 -5.30
N PHE A 37 5.46 4.82 -5.89
CA PHE A 37 4.05 5.12 -5.70
C PHE A 37 3.63 5.03 -4.22
N ALA A 38 3.98 3.93 -3.54
CA ALA A 38 3.64 3.76 -2.14
C ALA A 38 4.33 4.83 -1.27
N GLN A 39 5.60 5.13 -1.49
CA GLN A 39 6.32 6.18 -0.78
C GLN A 39 5.70 7.56 -0.99
N ALA A 40 5.35 7.92 -2.23
CA ALA A 40 4.70 9.18 -2.54
C ALA A 40 3.33 9.27 -1.84
N TYR A 41 2.51 8.22 -1.92
CA TYR A 41 1.24 8.16 -1.21
C TYR A 41 1.41 8.33 0.32
N MET A 42 2.39 7.64 0.90
CA MET A 42 2.67 7.73 2.34
C MET A 42 3.18 9.10 2.76
N SER A 43 3.95 9.80 1.91
CA SER A 43 4.43 11.15 2.18
C SER A 43 3.31 12.20 2.31
N LEU A 44 2.12 11.88 1.79
CA LEU A 44 0.91 12.70 1.91
C LEU A 44 0.12 12.38 3.19
N THR A 45 0.62 11.49 4.05
CA THR A 45 -0.05 11.05 5.28
C THR A 45 0.88 11.17 6.48
N ASP A 46 0.34 11.38 7.67
CA ASP A 46 1.11 11.39 8.93
C ASP A 46 1.42 9.97 9.46
N ILE A 47 1.32 8.94 8.62
CA ILE A 47 1.45 7.54 9.03
C ILE A 47 2.91 7.11 8.87
N THR A 48 3.55 6.73 9.98
CA THR A 48 4.97 6.36 10.02
C THR A 48 5.23 4.86 9.86
N ALA A 49 4.23 4.02 10.11
CA ALA A 49 4.34 2.55 10.05
C ALA A 49 3.38 1.97 9.01
N TYR A 50 3.95 1.43 7.92
CA TYR A 50 3.19 0.81 6.84
C TYR A 50 3.93 -0.37 6.21
N THR A 51 3.15 -1.28 5.62
CA THR A 51 3.63 -2.40 4.80
C THR A 51 2.98 -2.32 3.43
N VAL A 52 3.73 -2.67 2.38
CA VAL A 52 3.26 -2.66 1.00
C VAL A 52 3.28 -4.08 0.44
N GLU A 53 2.14 -4.54 -0.06
CA GLU A 53 1.97 -5.85 -0.68
C GLU A 53 1.62 -5.69 -2.16
N LYS A 54 2.41 -6.33 -3.03
CA LYS A 54 2.06 -6.48 -4.44
C LYS A 54 1.10 -7.67 -4.57
N ILE A 55 -0.06 -7.44 -5.17
CA ILE A 55 -1.05 -8.48 -5.43
C ILE A 55 -1.09 -8.69 -6.95
N THR A 56 -0.41 -9.73 -7.41
CA THR A 56 -0.55 -10.23 -8.78
C THR A 56 -1.68 -11.26 -8.79
N SER A 57 -2.70 -11.04 -9.62
CA SER A 57 -3.68 -12.08 -9.92
C SER A 57 -2.95 -13.19 -10.67
N LYS A 58 -2.36 -14.14 -9.95
CA LYS A 58 -2.27 -15.50 -10.50
C LYS A 58 -3.62 -16.10 -10.20
N GLU A 59 -4.53 -15.99 -11.16
CA GLU A 59 -5.60 -16.99 -11.26
C GLU A 59 -4.89 -18.35 -11.34
N ILE A 60 -5.31 -19.26 -10.46
CA ILE A 60 -4.90 -20.66 -10.42
C ILE A 60 -5.56 -21.37 -11.59
#